data_AF-A0A0Q5N272-F1
#
_entry.id   AF-A0A0Q5N272-F1
#
_cell.length_a   1.000
_cell.length_b   1.000
_cell.length_c   1.000
_cell.angle_alpha   90.00
_cell.angle_beta   90.00
_cell.angle_gamma   90.00
#
_symmetry.space_group_name_H-M   'P 1'
#
loop_
_entity.id
_entity.type
_entity.pdbx_description
1 polymer ?
#
loop_
_entity_poly.entity_id
_entity_poly.type
_entity_poly.pdbx_seq_one_letter_code
_entity_poly.pdbx_strand_id
1 'polypeptide(L)'
;MPWWSWILIWIALVAVSLLFYVLLGIRLFRQFMATARDLGAAGERFGAPLANLTDPAPLLGQTPDGEHGPERHPLAGSAVFASPMQMRHDYLTSKSSRRDERRRRRVQRKADRGQPQALRDIDFG
;
A
#
# COMPACT_ATOMS: atom_id res chain seq x y z
N MET A 1 -53.41 12.69 -8.32
CA MET A 1 -52.06 12.17 -8.58
C MET A 1 -51.11 13.36 -8.65
N PRO A 2 -50.40 13.69 -7.56
CA PRO A 2 -49.59 14.90 -7.51
C PRO A 2 -48.37 14.72 -8.42
N TRP A 3 -48.40 15.37 -9.57
CA TRP A 3 -47.30 15.58 -10.53
C TRP A 3 -45.93 15.70 -9.85
N TRP A 4 -45.89 16.33 -8.68
CA TRP A 4 -44.67 16.64 -7.92
C TRP A 4 -43.88 15.40 -7.50
N SER A 5 -44.56 14.27 -7.30
CA SER A 5 -43.89 13.01 -6.91
C SER A 5 -42.92 12.52 -7.98
N TRP A 6 -43.22 12.78 -9.25
CA TRP A 6 -42.36 12.39 -10.37
C TRP A 6 -41.01 13.12 -10.32
N ILE A 7 -41.02 14.42 -10.04
CA ILE A 7 -39.80 15.24 -9.93
C ILE A 7 -38.94 14.75 -8.75
N LEU A 8 -39.57 14.45 -7.61
CA LEU A 8 -38.85 13.94 -6.44
C LEU A 8 -38.15 12.61 -6.72
N ILE A 9 -38.78 11.72 -7.50
CA ILE A 9 -38.18 10.45 -7.92
C ILE A 9 -36.91 10.71 -8.75
N TRP A 10 -36.96 11.62 -9.72
CA TRP A 10 -35.79 11.96 -10.53
C TRP A 10 -34.66 12.57 -9.71
N ILE A 11 -34.97 13.48 -8.79
CA ILE A 11 -33.97 14.07 -7.90
C ILE A 11 -33.31 12.99 -7.04
N ALA A 12 -34.10 12.08 -6.46
CA ALA A 12 -33.58 10.97 -5.68
C ALA A 12 -32.67 10.05 -6.52
N LEU A 13 -33.08 9.70 -7.75
CA LEU A 13 -32.28 8.91 -8.68
C LEU A 13 -30.93 9.58 -9.00
N VAL A 14 -30.95 10.87 -9.33
CA VAL A 14 -29.74 11.64 -9.63
C VAL A 14 -28.85 11.74 -8.40
N ALA A 15 -29.41 12.03 -7.22
CA ALA A 15 -28.65 12.14 -5.98
C ALA A 15 -27.98 10.82 -5.59
N VAL A 16 -28.68 9.69 -5.70
CA VAL A 16 -28.11 8.35 -5.44
C VAL A 16 -27.00 8.02 -6.44
N SER A 17 -27.24 8.31 -7.72
CA SER A 17 -26.24 8.10 -8.77
C SER A 17 -24.98 8.94 -8.52
N LEU A 18 -25.15 10.24 -8.23
CA LEU A 18 -24.05 11.14 -7.90
C LEU A 18 -23.27 10.66 -6.67
N LEU A 19 -23.98 10.25 -5.62
CA LEU A 19 -23.36 9.70 -4.41
C LEU A 19 -22.51 8.47 -4.74
N PHE A 20 -23.04 7.56 -5.58
CA PHE A 20 -22.31 6.39 -6.02
C PHE A 20 -21.02 6.76 -6.79
N TYR A 21 -21.11 7.71 -7.73
CA TYR A 21 -19.94 8.19 -8.47
C TYR A 21 -18.91 8.88 -7.57
N VAL A 22 -19.34 9.67 -6.58
CA VAL A 22 -18.44 10.32 -5.62
C VAL A 22 -17.71 9.28 -4.78
N LEU A 23 -18.43 8.28 -4.25
CA LEU A 23 -17.81 7.19 -3.48
C LEU A 23 -16.82 6.39 -4.33
N LEU A 24 -17.19 6.08 -5.58
CA LEU A 24 -16.33 5.36 -6.52
C LEU A 24 -15.09 6.19 -6.88
N GLY A 25 -15.27 7.49 -7.13
CA GLY A 25 -14.20 8.45 -7.40
C GLY A 25 -13.23 8.55 -6.24
N ILE A 26 -13.72 8.71 -5.00
CA ILE A 26 -12.87 8.74 -3.80
C ILE A 26 -12.11 7.42 -3.64
N ARG A 27 -12.76 6.28 -3.84
CA ARG A 27 -12.12 4.97 -3.73
C ARG A 27 -11.00 4.82 -4.77
N LEU A 28 -11.28 5.16 -6.02
CA LEU A 28 -10.32 5.05 -7.11
C LEU A 28 -9.17 6.03 -6.94
N PHE A 29 -9.46 7.27 -6.55
CA PHE A 29 -8.47 8.30 -6.27
C PHE A 29 -7.54 7.88 -5.12
N ARG A 30 -8.07 7.29 -4.04
CA ARG A 30 -7.24 6.78 -2.95
C ARG A 30 -6.32 5.64 -3.40
N GLN A 31 -6.80 4.75 -4.26
CA GLN A 31 -5.97 3.67 -4.81
C GLN A 31 -4.91 4.21 -5.76
N PHE A 32 -5.29 5.08 -6.69
CA PHE A 32 -4.38 5.70 -7.63
C PHE A 32 -3.32 6.53 -6.92
N MET A 33 -3.67 7.29 -5.89
CA MET A 33 -2.71 8.10 -5.14
C MET A 33 -1.76 7.24 -4.28
N ALA A 34 -2.18 6.04 -3.86
CA ALA A 34 -1.28 5.08 -3.24
C ALA A 34 -0.23 4.62 -4.27
N THR A 35 -0.68 4.17 -5.44
CA THR A 35 0.21 3.75 -6.54
C THR A 35 1.10 4.89 -7.03
N ALA A 36 0.58 6.11 -7.18
CA ALA A 36 1.35 7.28 -7.60
C ALA A 36 2.44 7.66 -6.60
N ARG A 37 2.21 7.49 -5.29
CA ARG A 37 3.25 7.65 -4.27
C ARG A 37 4.34 6.59 -4.41
N ASP A 38 3.95 5.35 -4.69
CA ASP A 38 4.90 4.26 -4.91
C ASP A 38 5.74 4.50 -6.18
N LEU A 39 5.13 5.01 -7.26
CA LEU A 39 5.84 5.41 -8.47
C LEU A 39 6.70 6.66 -8.27
N GLY A 40 6.30 7.62 -7.45
CA GLY A 40 7.12 8.78 -7.09
C GLY A 40 8.39 8.37 -6.34
N ALA A 41 8.25 7.46 -5.37
CA ALA A 41 9.38 6.87 -4.65
C ALA A 41 10.29 6.03 -5.55
N ALA A 42 9.74 5.37 -6.57
CA ALA A 42 10.53 4.69 -7.60
C ALA A 42 11.18 5.68 -8.58
N GLY A 43 10.51 6.78 -8.92
CA GLY A 43 11.01 7.84 -9.80
C GLY A 43 12.23 8.55 -9.22
N GLU A 44 12.28 8.79 -7.90
CA GLU A 44 13.49 9.29 -7.24
C GLU A 44 14.67 8.31 -7.38
N ARG A 45 14.42 7.00 -7.37
CA ARG A 45 15.47 5.97 -7.59
C ARG A 45 15.94 5.90 -9.04
N PHE A 46 15.09 6.27 -10.00
CA PHE A 46 15.46 6.44 -11.41
C PHE A 46 16.06 7.82 -11.73
N GLY A 47 15.92 8.81 -10.86
CA GLY A 47 16.58 10.12 -10.95
C GLY A 47 18.00 10.14 -10.33
N ALA A 48 18.25 9.28 -9.34
CA ALA A 48 19.57 9.09 -8.73
C ALA A 48 20.72 8.67 -9.70
N PRO A 49 20.50 7.93 -10.80
CA PRO A 49 21.54 7.66 -11.80
C PRO A 49 21.97 8.91 -12.57
N LEU A 50 21.13 9.95 -12.65
CA LEU A 50 21.45 11.18 -13.39
C LEU A 50 22.26 12.17 -12.54
N ALA A 51 22.11 12.13 -11.21
CA ALA A 51 22.93 12.94 -10.29
C ALA A 51 24.38 12.43 -10.17
N ASN A 52 24.62 11.14 -10.45
CA ASN A 52 25.97 10.54 -10.43
C ASN A 52 26.82 10.84 -11.68
N LEU A 53 26.30 11.57 -12.68
CA LEU A 53 27.04 11.94 -13.88
C LEU A 53 27.74 13.31 -13.78
N THR A 54 27.60 14.03 -12.66
CA THR A 54 28.13 15.40 -12.49
C THR A 54 29.29 15.50 -11.51
N ASP A 55 29.86 14.40 -11.01
CA ASP A 55 31.06 14.44 -10.18
C ASP A 55 32.30 13.88 -10.91
N PRO A 56 33.30 14.72 -11.25
CA PRO A 56 34.60 14.24 -11.66
C PRO A 56 35.50 13.94 -10.45
N ALA A 57 35.76 12.64 -10.23
CA ALA A 57 36.98 12.02 -9.67
C ALA A 57 37.32 12.21 -8.14
N PRO A 58 38.23 11.39 -7.54
CA PRO A 58 38.97 10.24 -8.07
C PRO A 58 38.84 8.93 -7.26
N LEU A 59 39.26 7.85 -7.93
CA LEU A 59 39.50 6.48 -7.46
C LEU A 59 40.57 6.44 -6.35
N LEU A 60 40.32 5.73 -5.23
CA LEU A 60 41.21 4.70 -4.62
C LEU A 60 40.89 4.43 -3.13
N GLY A 61 40.69 3.14 -2.83
CA GLY A 61 40.61 2.55 -1.48
C GLY A 61 39.40 1.60 -1.38
N GLN A 62 39.43 0.36 -1.90
CA GLN A 62 40.01 -0.85 -1.26
C GLN A 62 39.80 -0.81 0.27
N THR A 63 39.06 -1.72 0.93
CA THR A 63 38.88 -3.18 0.71
C THR A 63 37.65 -3.70 1.53
N PRO A 64 37.32 -5.01 1.61
CA PRO A 64 36.00 -5.57 1.29
C PRO A 64 35.25 -6.15 2.52
N ASP A 65 34.23 -6.99 2.24
CA ASP A 65 33.44 -7.87 3.13
C ASP A 65 31.99 -7.38 3.28
N GLY A 66 30.93 -8.12 2.96
CA GLY A 66 30.76 -9.47 2.47
C GLY A 66 29.26 -9.73 2.29
N GLU A 67 28.96 -10.71 1.44
CA GLU A 67 27.77 -11.56 1.47
C GLU A 67 26.39 -11.00 1.11
N HIS A 68 25.86 -11.57 0.03
CA HIS A 68 24.44 -11.68 -0.28
C HIS A 68 23.77 -12.65 0.72
N GLY A 69 22.70 -12.22 1.40
CA GLY A 69 21.86 -13.08 2.25
C GLY A 69 20.63 -12.34 2.82
N PRO A 70 19.47 -13.00 2.99
CA PRO A 70 18.15 -12.37 3.14
C PRO A 70 17.84 -11.89 4.57
N GLU A 71 16.89 -10.97 4.68
CA GLU A 71 16.32 -10.41 5.92
C GLU A 71 17.25 -9.50 6.77
N ARG A 72 17.31 -8.22 6.41
CA ARG A 72 17.70 -7.16 7.36
C ARG A 72 16.62 -7.01 8.42
N HIS A 73 16.73 -7.79 9.50
CA HIS A 73 16.13 -7.42 10.77
C HIS A 73 16.65 -6.04 11.19
N PRO A 74 15.80 -5.08 11.60
CA PRO A 74 16.26 -3.78 12.06
C PRO A 74 17.15 -3.99 13.30
N LEU A 75 18.42 -3.59 13.19
CA LEU A 75 19.40 -3.61 14.26
C LEU A 75 18.80 -2.92 15.50
N ALA A 76 18.83 -3.61 16.65
CA ALA A 76 18.35 -3.06 17.91
C ALA A 76 19.10 -1.75 18.21
N GLY A 77 18.39 -0.62 18.14
CA GLY A 77 18.95 0.74 18.28
C GLY A 77 18.63 1.67 17.11
N SER A 78 18.25 1.16 15.93
CA SER A 78 17.90 1.99 14.76
C SER A 78 16.64 2.83 14.96
N ALA A 79 15.76 2.44 15.89
CA ALA A 79 14.54 3.17 16.22
C ALA A 79 14.76 4.50 16.94
N VAL A 80 15.93 4.71 17.57
CA VAL A 80 16.24 5.94 18.34
C VAL A 80 16.69 7.08 17.42
N PHE A 81 17.28 6.76 16.26
CA PHE A 81 17.83 7.73 15.31
C PHE A 81 17.06 7.80 13.98
N ALA A 82 15.97 7.04 13.84
CA ALA A 82 15.14 7.07 12.64
C ALA A 82 14.31 8.35 12.58
N SER A 83 14.19 8.94 11.39
CA SER A 83 13.31 10.10 11.21
C SER A 83 11.85 9.72 11.52
N PRO A 84 11.04 10.61 12.14
CA PRO A 84 9.65 10.31 12.49
C PRO A 84 8.80 9.85 11.31
N MET A 85 9.14 10.29 10.10
CA MET A 85 8.47 9.87 8.86
C MET A 85 8.80 8.42 8.47
N GLN A 86 10.07 8.00 8.56
CA GLN A 86 10.48 6.61 8.29
C GLN A 86 9.87 5.65 9.32
N MET A 87 9.92 6.01 10.60
CA MET A 87 9.34 5.20 11.67
C MET A 87 7.81 5.02 11.52
N ARG A 88 7.10 6.06 11.06
CA ARG A 88 5.67 5.98 10.74
C ARG A 88 5.41 5.04 9.58
N HIS A 89 6.24 5.07 8.54
CA HIS A 89 6.11 4.19 7.38
C HIS A 89 6.33 2.73 7.78
N ASP A 90 7.41 2.44 8.51
CA ASP A 90 7.75 1.09 8.99
C ASP A 90 6.70 0.55 9.95
N TYR A 91 6.14 1.41 10.81
CA TYR A 91 5.04 1.03 11.71
C TYR A 91 3.77 0.66 10.93
N LEU A 92 3.38 1.45 9.93
CA LEU A 92 2.18 1.18 9.14
C LEU A 92 2.33 -0.11 8.32
N THR A 93 3.49 -0.33 7.71
CA THR A 93 3.84 -1.55 6.96
C THR A 93 3.89 -2.78 7.88
N SER A 94 4.47 -2.64 9.08
CA SER A 94 4.48 -3.71 10.08
C SER A 94 3.07 -4.01 10.63
N LYS A 95 2.23 -2.99 10.76
CA LYS A 95 0.86 -3.12 11.27
C LYS A 95 -0.07 -3.81 10.28
N SER A 96 0.04 -3.52 8.98
CA SER A 96 -0.69 -4.25 7.94
C SER A 96 -0.24 -5.70 7.87
N SER A 97 1.08 -5.95 7.87
CA SER A 97 1.65 -7.31 7.87
C SER A 97 1.12 -8.17 9.02
N ARG A 98 1.11 -7.65 10.27
CA ARG A 98 0.55 -8.38 11.42
C ARG A 98 -0.95 -8.67 11.31
N ARG A 99 -1.71 -7.81 10.65
CA ARG A 99 -3.15 -8.02 10.42
C ARG A 99 -3.38 -9.14 9.40
N ASP A 100 -2.58 -9.15 8.34
CA ASP A 100 -2.67 -10.15 7.27
C ASP A 100 -2.19 -11.52 7.75
N GLU A 101 -1.12 -11.56 8.55
CA GLU A 101 -0.62 -12.75 9.26
C GLU A 101 -1.74 -13.41 10.09
N ARG A 102 -2.48 -12.61 10.87
CA ARG A 102 -3.62 -13.10 11.67
C ARG A 102 -4.77 -13.57 10.80
N ARG A 103 -5.05 -12.89 9.68
CA ARG A 103 -6.09 -13.29 8.73
C ARG A 103 -5.73 -14.65 8.11
N ARG A 104 -4.51 -14.80 7.61
CA ARG A 104 -3.98 -16.05 7.02
C ARG A 104 -4.09 -17.21 8.00
N ARG A 105 -3.67 -17.03 9.27
CA ARG A 105 -3.80 -18.08 10.30
C ARG A 105 -5.24 -18.49 10.57
N ARG A 106 -6.21 -17.55 10.51
CA ARG A 106 -7.64 -17.87 10.68
C ARG A 106 -8.21 -18.62 9.48
N VAL A 107 -7.81 -18.21 8.28
CA VAL A 107 -8.20 -18.85 7.03
C VAL A 107 -7.63 -20.27 6.95
N GLN A 108 -6.35 -20.45 7.25
CA GLN A 108 -5.68 -21.76 7.26
C GLN A 108 -6.34 -22.73 8.26
N ARG A 109 -6.57 -22.31 9.51
CA ARG A 109 -7.29 -23.13 10.50
C ARG A 109 -8.71 -23.52 10.06
N LYS A 110 -9.38 -22.69 9.27
CA LYS A 110 -10.71 -22.99 8.71
C LYS A 110 -10.61 -23.94 7.52
N ALA A 111 -9.58 -23.79 6.69
CA ALA A 111 -9.25 -24.69 5.58
C ALA A 111 -9.00 -26.11 6.10
N ASP A 112 -8.15 -26.24 7.11
CA ASP A 112 -7.78 -27.53 7.71
C ASP A 112 -8.98 -28.27 8.32
N ARG A 113 -10.01 -27.52 8.74
CA ARG A 113 -11.25 -28.06 9.33
C ARG A 113 -12.39 -28.23 8.31
N GLY A 114 -12.15 -27.96 7.02
CA GLY A 114 -13.17 -28.04 5.97
C GLY A 114 -14.36 -27.09 6.19
N GLN A 115 -14.19 -26.01 6.95
CA GLN A 115 -15.27 -25.05 7.21
C GLN A 115 -15.42 -24.08 6.03
N PRO A 116 -16.66 -23.67 5.70
CA PRO A 116 -16.90 -22.69 4.64
C PRO A 116 -16.16 -21.38 4.94
N GLN A 117 -15.36 -20.93 3.97
CA GLN A 117 -14.62 -19.68 3.99
C GLN A 117 -15.37 -18.58 3.24
N ALA A 118 -15.06 -17.32 3.55
CA ALA A 118 -15.65 -16.21 2.81
C ALA A 118 -15.11 -16.21 1.37
N LEU A 119 -15.95 -15.89 0.38
CA LEU A 119 -15.58 -15.89 -1.04
C LEU A 119 -14.33 -15.03 -1.34
N ARG A 120 -14.14 -13.94 -0.59
CA ARG A 120 -12.96 -13.04 -0.64
C ARG A 120 -11.65 -13.64 -0.09
N ASP A 121 -11.72 -14.81 0.53
CA ASP A 121 -10.60 -15.52 1.14
C ASP A 121 -10.22 -16.77 0.30
N ILE A 122 -11.02 -17.09 -0.72
CA ILE A 122 -10.82 -18.24 -1.61
C ILE A 122 -10.06 -17.75 -2.84
N ASP A 123 -8.85 -18.26 -3.05
CA ASP A 123 -8.11 -18.05 -4.30
C ASP A 123 -8.71 -18.98 -5.36
N PHE A 124 -9.46 -18.41 -6.30
CA PHE A 124 -9.86 -19.10 -7.53
C PHE A 124 -8.65 -19.07 -8.48
N GLY A 125 -7.84 -20.13 -8.44
CA GLY A 125 -6.78 -20.37 -9.42
C GLY A 125 -7.34 -20.64 -10.81
#